data_AF-A0A3C2BRD8-F1
#
_entry.id   AF-A0A3C2BRD8-F1
#
_cell.length_a   1.000
_cell.length_b   1.000
_cell.length_c   1.000
_cell.angle_alpha   90.00
_cell.angle_beta   90.00
_cell.angle_gamma   90.00
#
_symmetry.space_group_name_H-M   'P 1'
#
loop_
_entity.id
_entity.type
_entity.pdbx_description
1 polymer ?
#
loop_
_entity_poly.entity_id
_entity_poly.type
_entity_poly.pdbx_seq_one_letter_code
_entity_poly.pdbx_strand_id
1 'polypeptide(L)'
;VRPVALVLAVIGLFQWWQLGAPTAARIVLNILVCVVAASLLTATTPMQRILDGVVSLATPFRRFGADPERFALTIAIMLRSIPYIAGAFADVRDSARARGLERNPRALVLPVFITTVAFARQTGDALAARGLGDAED
;
A
#
# COMPACT_ATOMS: atom_id res chain seq x y z
N VAL A 1 -18.81 -3.45 -0.95
CA VAL A 1 -20.02 -2.58 -1.03
C VAL A 1 -21.11 -2.95 -0.03
N ARG A 2 -21.50 -4.23 0.12
CA ARG A 2 -22.51 -4.68 1.11
C ARG A 2 -22.28 -4.20 2.57
N PRO A 3 -21.08 -4.33 3.17
CA PRO A 3 -20.86 -3.83 4.53
C PRO A 3 -20.89 -2.29 4.61
N VAL A 4 -20.45 -1.60 3.55
CA VAL A 4 -20.43 -0.13 3.51
C VAL A 4 -21.84 0.45 3.38
N ALA A 5 -22.72 -0.20 2.60
CA ALA A 5 -24.12 0.19 2.49
C ALA A 5 -24.86 0.06 3.85
N LEU A 6 -24.52 -0.95 4.65
CA LEU A 6 -25.10 -1.16 5.98
C LEU A 6 -24.66 -0.07 6.96
N VAL A 7 -23.37 0.29 6.94
CA VAL A 7 -22.82 1.41 7.73
C VAL A 7 -23.45 2.75 7.32
N LEU A 8 -23.58 3.00 6.01
CA LEU A 8 -24.23 4.19 5.47
C LEU A 8 -25.71 4.29 5.86
N ALA A 9 -26.44 3.18 5.87
CA ALA A 9 -27.84 3.15 6.29
C ALA A 9 -27.99 3.47 7.78
N VAL A 10 -27.14 2.92 8.65
CA VAL A 10 -27.15 3.20 10.10
C VAL A 10 -26.83 4.67 10.37
N ILE A 11 -25.80 5.22 9.71
CA ILE A 11 -25.43 6.64 9.83
C ILE A 11 -26.54 7.55 9.30
N GLY A 12 -27.17 7.19 8.18
CA GLY A 12 -28.25 7.95 7.57
C GLY A 12 -29.51 8.01 8.45
N LEU A 13 -29.90 6.89 9.06
CA LEU A 13 -31.01 6.85 10.02
C LEU A 13 -30.73 7.71 11.26
N PHE A 14 -29.51 7.64 11.79
CA PHE A 14 -29.11 8.40 12.97
C PHE A 14 -29.05 9.92 12.68
N GLN A 15 -28.52 10.31 11.52
CA GLN A 15 -28.46 11.70 11.06
C GLN A 15 -29.85 12.27 10.76
N TRP A 16 -30.76 11.47 10.18
CA TRP A 16 -32.15 11.89 9.94
C TRP A 16 -32.83 12.27 11.25
N TRP A 17 -32.63 11.47 12.29
CA TRP A 17 -33.21 11.71 13.62
C TRP A 17 -32.67 12.99 14.27
N GLN A 18 -31.37 13.31 14.12
CA GLN A 18 -30.77 14.46 14.83
C GLN A 18 -30.82 15.80 14.07
N LEU A 19 -30.57 15.83 12.76
CA LEU A 19 -30.32 17.08 12.01
C LEU A 19 -31.37 17.42 10.95
N GLY A 20 -32.36 16.53 10.73
CA GLY A 20 -33.39 16.70 9.72
C GLY A 20 -33.00 16.22 8.32
N ALA A 21 -34.03 15.91 7.52
CA ALA A 21 -33.92 15.25 6.21
C ALA A 21 -32.94 15.90 5.19
N PRO A 22 -32.86 17.24 5.03
CA PRO A 22 -32.00 17.82 3.98
C PRO A 22 -30.50 17.72 4.31
N THR A 23 -30.12 17.83 5.59
CA THR A 23 -28.71 17.76 6.00
C THR A 23 -28.21 16.30 6.03
N ALA A 24 -29.04 15.39 6.52
CA ALA A 24 -28.75 13.95 6.51
C ALA A 24 -28.55 13.41 5.08
N ALA A 25 -29.42 13.81 4.14
CA ALA A 25 -29.30 13.40 2.74
C ALA A 25 -27.98 13.84 2.10
N ARG A 26 -27.51 15.08 2.38
CA ARG A 26 -26.22 15.58 1.86
C ARG A 26 -25.03 14.77 2.37
N ILE A 27 -25.00 14.46 3.67
CA ILE A 27 -23.90 13.73 4.30
C ILE A 27 -23.84 12.30 3.75
N VAL A 28 -24.98 11.60 3.72
CA VAL A 28 -25.06 10.23 3.20
C VAL A 28 -24.67 10.17 1.73
N LEU A 29 -25.14 11.12 0.91
CA LEU A 29 -24.80 11.18 -0.51
C LEU A 29 -23.31 11.44 -0.74
N ASN A 30 -22.69 12.35 0.02
CA ASN A 30 -21.27 12.64 -0.10
C ASN A 30 -20.41 11.42 0.25
N ILE A 31 -20.71 10.73 1.35
CA ILE A 31 -19.99 9.52 1.75
C ILE A 31 -20.20 8.42 0.68
N LEU A 32 -21.42 8.24 0.18
CA LEU A 32 -21.70 7.29 -0.89
C LEU A 32 -20.87 7.58 -2.15
N VAL A 33 -20.82 8.85 -2.57
CA VAL A 33 -20.03 9.29 -3.74
C VAL A 33 -18.54 9.02 -3.51
N CYS A 34 -18.00 9.37 -2.34
CA CYS A 34 -16.60 9.10 -1.98
C CYS A 34 -16.28 7.59 -2.02
N VAL A 35 -17.16 6.76 -1.45
CA VAL A 35 -16.98 5.30 -1.44
C VAL A 35 -17.03 4.73 -2.86
N VAL A 36 -18.00 5.15 -3.67
CA VAL A 36 -18.13 4.70 -5.06
C VAL A 36 -16.92 5.14 -5.88
N ALA A 37 -16.48 6.38 -5.74
CA ALA A 37 -15.28 6.89 -6.39
C ALA A 37 -14.03 6.10 -5.99
N ALA A 38 -13.82 5.85 -4.69
CA ALA A 38 -12.71 5.03 -4.20
C ALA A 38 -12.79 3.57 -4.69
N SER A 39 -13.99 3.00 -4.73
CA SER A 39 -14.21 1.63 -5.22
C SER A 39 -13.95 1.51 -6.71
N LEU A 40 -14.44 2.47 -7.51
CA LEU A 40 -14.15 2.56 -8.93
C LEU A 40 -12.64 2.68 -9.14
N LEU A 41 -11.98 3.60 -8.44
CA LEU A 41 -10.53 3.78 -8.51
C LEU A 41 -9.78 2.47 -8.18
N THR A 42 -10.18 1.77 -7.12
CA THR A 42 -9.57 0.49 -6.70
C THR A 42 -9.83 -0.64 -7.70
N ALA A 43 -11.00 -0.65 -8.34
CA ALA A 43 -11.39 -1.69 -9.30
C ALA A 43 -10.79 -1.47 -10.69
N THR A 44 -10.68 -0.22 -11.14
CA THR A 44 -10.19 0.12 -12.48
C THR A 44 -8.68 0.32 -12.52
N THR A 45 -8.04 0.53 -11.37
CA THR A 45 -6.60 0.84 -11.30
C THR A 45 -5.84 -0.35 -10.72
N PRO A 46 -4.84 -0.88 -11.44
CA PRO A 46 -3.98 -1.91 -10.88
C PRO A 46 -3.22 -1.35 -9.67
N MET A 47 -3.03 -2.18 -8.65
CA MET A 47 -2.35 -1.83 -7.38
C MET A 47 -1.02 -1.10 -7.61
N GLN A 48 -0.26 -1.52 -8.62
CA GLN A 48 1.03 -0.91 -8.99
C GLN A 48 0.88 0.57 -9.35
N ARG A 49 -0.10 0.95 -10.17
CA ARG A 49 -0.33 2.36 -10.55
C ARG A 49 -0.80 3.24 -9.39
N ILE A 50 -1.57 2.67 -8.45
CA ILE A 50 -1.99 3.40 -7.24
C ILE A 50 -0.77 3.73 -6.39
N LEU A 51 0.12 2.74 -6.19
CA LEU A 51 1.37 2.93 -5.48
C LEU A 51 2.26 3.97 -6.17
N ASP A 52 2.46 3.88 -7.49
CA ASP A 52 3.24 4.86 -8.26
C ASP A 52 2.69 6.30 -8.12
N GLY A 53 1.36 6.45 -8.05
CA GLY A 53 0.70 7.75 -7.82
C GLY A 53 0.94 8.31 -6.42
N VAL A 54 0.82 7.47 -5.39
CA VAL A 54 1.09 7.86 -3.98
C VAL A 54 2.53 8.35 -3.82
N VAL A 55 3.45 7.71 -4.52
CA VAL A 55 4.89 8.04 -4.56
C VAL A 55 5.16 9.39 -5.19
N SER A 56 4.54 9.63 -6.34
CA SER A 56 4.63 10.92 -7.01
C SER A 56 4.13 12.03 -6.08
N LEU A 57 3.06 11.76 -5.31
CA LEU A 57 2.53 12.68 -4.30
C LEU A 57 3.45 12.91 -3.10
N ALA A 58 4.34 11.97 -2.77
CA ALA A 58 5.33 12.10 -1.70
C ALA A 58 6.63 12.81 -2.15
N THR A 59 6.85 12.94 -3.46
CA THR A 59 8.00 13.65 -4.06
C THR A 59 8.15 15.12 -3.61
N PRO A 60 7.09 15.94 -3.37
CA PRO A 60 7.26 17.32 -2.91
C PRO A 60 7.86 17.47 -1.49
N PHE A 61 7.90 16.42 -0.65
CA PHE A 61 8.59 16.47 0.65
C PHE A 61 10.12 16.68 0.53
N ARG A 62 10.67 16.63 -0.69
CA ARG A 62 12.05 17.05 -1.04
C ARG A 62 12.41 18.48 -0.61
N ARG A 63 11.44 19.34 -0.30
CA ARG A 63 11.69 20.75 0.07
C ARG A 63 12.30 20.96 1.46
N PHE A 64 12.47 19.91 2.28
CA PHE A 64 12.89 20.00 3.70
C PHE A 64 14.39 19.75 3.99
N GLY A 65 15.27 19.70 2.98
CA GLY A 65 16.73 19.75 3.20
C GLY A 65 17.44 18.40 3.43
N ALA A 66 16.85 17.28 3.02
CA ALA A 66 17.54 16.00 2.89
C ALA A 66 18.27 15.92 1.54
N ASP A 67 19.42 15.22 1.46
CA ASP A 67 20.14 14.95 0.20
C ASP A 67 19.17 14.40 -0.86
N PRO A 68 18.77 15.23 -1.85
CA PRO A 68 17.63 14.93 -2.71
C PRO A 68 17.86 13.66 -3.52
N GLU A 69 19.10 13.43 -3.96
CA GLU A 69 19.52 12.27 -4.72
C GLU A 69 19.42 10.98 -3.90
N ARG A 70 19.93 10.97 -2.65
CA ARG A 70 19.90 9.80 -1.77
C ARG A 70 18.48 9.49 -1.30
N PHE A 71 17.71 10.52 -0.96
CA PHE A 71 16.32 10.37 -0.54
C PHE A 71 15.44 9.85 -1.68
N ALA A 72 15.60 10.40 -2.90
CA ALA A 72 14.89 9.93 -4.09
C ALA A 72 15.28 8.50 -4.45
N LEU A 73 16.56 8.15 -4.37
CA LEU A 73 17.06 6.79 -4.60
C LEU A 73 16.46 5.79 -3.60
N THR A 74 16.46 6.14 -2.32
CA THR A 74 15.92 5.28 -1.24
C THR A 74 14.43 5.04 -1.43
N ILE A 75 13.67 6.09 -1.71
CA ILE A 75 12.23 5.98 -2.00
C ILE A 75 12.01 5.13 -3.25
N ALA A 76 12.73 5.38 -4.35
CA ALA A 76 12.60 4.59 -5.57
C ALA A 76 12.86 3.09 -5.33
N ILE A 77 13.89 2.75 -4.54
CA ILE A 77 14.20 1.37 -4.15
C ILE A 77 13.08 0.80 -3.29
N MET A 78 12.62 1.52 -2.27
CA MET A 78 11.55 1.09 -1.37
C MET A 78 10.30 0.70 -2.17
N LEU A 79 9.90 1.54 -3.10
CA LEU A 79 8.66 1.37 -3.85
C LEU A 79 8.73 0.26 -4.87
N ARG A 80 9.89 0.07 -5.49
CA ARG A 80 10.17 -1.11 -6.31
C ARG A 80 10.21 -2.40 -5.48
N SER A 81 10.58 -2.32 -4.20
CA SER A 81 10.65 -3.47 -3.30
C SER A 81 9.26 -3.95 -2.85
N ILE A 82 8.27 -3.05 -2.71
CA ILE A 82 6.90 -3.39 -2.32
C ILE A 82 6.26 -4.48 -3.21
N PRO A 83 6.22 -4.35 -4.56
CA PRO A 83 5.60 -5.38 -5.41
C PRO A 83 6.36 -6.70 -5.36
N TYR A 84 7.69 -6.67 -5.20
CA TYR A 84 8.50 -7.88 -5.04
C TYR A 84 8.12 -8.63 -3.75
N ILE A 85 8.04 -7.93 -2.62
CA ILE A 85 7.66 -8.53 -1.33
C ILE A 85 6.22 -9.07 -1.38
N ALA A 86 5.30 -8.35 -2.04
CA ALA A 86 3.93 -8.81 -2.22
C ALA A 86 3.85 -10.11 -3.03
N GLY A 87 4.64 -10.23 -4.10
CA GLY A 87 4.78 -11.47 -4.88
C GLY A 87 5.35 -12.62 -4.04
N ALA A 88 6.46 -12.38 -3.34
CA ALA A 88 7.08 -13.37 -2.47
C ALA A 88 6.11 -13.88 -1.37
N PHE A 89 5.28 -12.99 -0.81
CA PHE A 89 4.25 -13.37 0.15
C PHE A 89 3.18 -14.28 -0.48
N ALA A 90 2.73 -13.97 -1.70
CA ALA A 90 1.77 -14.80 -2.42
C ALA A 90 2.33 -16.21 -2.70
N ASP A 91 3.57 -16.28 -3.20
CA ASP A 91 4.25 -17.55 -3.53
C ASP A 91 4.46 -18.43 -2.29
N VAL A 92 4.89 -17.82 -1.18
CA VAL A 92 5.07 -18.51 0.09
C VAL A 92 3.73 -18.97 0.65
N ARG A 93 2.67 -18.15 0.54
CA ARG A 93 1.33 -18.53 0.98
C ARG A 93 0.79 -19.72 0.18
N ASP A 94 0.99 -19.73 -1.13
CA ASP A 94 0.53 -20.83 -1.98
C ASP A 94 1.33 -22.11 -1.72
N SER A 95 2.65 -21.99 -1.49
CA SER A 95 3.50 -23.10 -1.06
C SER A 95 3.10 -23.66 0.31
N ALA A 96 2.77 -22.79 1.27
CA ALA A 96 2.32 -23.18 2.60
C ALA A 96 0.94 -23.86 2.53
N ARG A 97 0.03 -23.37 1.68
CA ARG A 97 -1.26 -24.01 1.41
C ARG A 97 -1.09 -25.41 0.83
N ALA A 98 -0.20 -25.60 -0.14
CA ALA A 98 0.09 -26.91 -0.72
C ALA A 98 0.63 -27.92 0.31
N ARG A 99 1.30 -27.44 1.35
CA ARG A 99 1.82 -28.25 2.47
C ARG A 99 0.83 -28.41 3.64
N GLY A 100 -0.38 -27.84 3.55
CA GLY A 100 -1.36 -27.83 4.64
C GLY A 100 -0.96 -26.97 5.85
N LEU A 101 0.05 -26.11 5.70
CA LEU A 101 0.64 -25.27 6.76
C LEU A 101 0.09 -23.84 6.77
N GLU A 102 -1.08 -23.60 6.16
CA GLU A 102 -1.70 -22.27 6.03
C GLU A 102 -1.90 -21.52 7.35
N ARG A 103 -2.04 -22.26 8.47
CA ARG A 103 -2.27 -21.70 9.82
C ARG A 103 -1.00 -21.56 10.64
N ASN A 104 0.16 -22.00 10.15
CA ASN A 104 1.41 -21.89 10.87
C ASN A 104 2.11 -20.57 10.51
N PRO A 105 2.09 -19.54 11.37
CA PRO A 105 2.65 -18.23 11.06
C PRO A 105 4.16 -18.31 10.79
N ARG A 106 4.88 -19.24 11.44
CA ARG A 106 6.33 -19.41 11.21
C ARG A 106 6.61 -19.91 9.79
N ALA A 107 5.76 -20.77 9.25
CA ALA A 107 5.89 -21.31 7.89
C ALA A 107 5.61 -20.28 6.80
N LEU A 108 4.86 -19.22 7.11
CA LEU A 108 4.58 -18.11 6.21
C LEU A 108 5.60 -16.97 6.33
N VAL A 109 5.95 -16.63 7.56
CA VAL A 109 6.73 -15.43 7.86
C VAL A 109 8.21 -15.66 7.58
N LEU A 110 8.78 -16.76 8.08
CA LEU A 110 10.22 -17.01 7.98
C LEU A 110 10.74 -17.02 6.52
N PRO A 111 10.07 -17.70 5.56
CA PRO A 111 10.53 -17.71 4.18
C PRO A 111 10.49 -16.32 3.54
N VAL A 112 9.42 -15.55 3.80
CA VAL A 112 9.26 -14.18 3.26
C VAL A 112 10.37 -13.27 3.77
N PHE A 113 10.73 -13.37 5.05
CA PHE A 113 11.85 -12.60 5.62
C PHE A 113 13.18 -12.97 4.95
N ILE A 114 13.48 -14.26 4.79
CA ILE A 114 14.71 -14.73 4.16
C ILE A 114 14.81 -14.23 2.72
N THR A 115 13.75 -14.37 1.92
CA THR A 115 13.74 -13.91 0.51
C THR A 115 13.82 -12.40 0.39
N THR A 116 13.22 -11.66 1.33
CA THR A 116 13.29 -10.19 1.35
C THR A 116 14.69 -9.70 1.72
N VAL A 117 15.33 -10.31 2.72
CA VAL A 117 16.71 -9.98 3.10
C VAL A 117 17.70 -10.33 1.99
N ALA A 118 17.52 -11.47 1.32
CA ALA A 118 18.34 -11.86 0.18
C ALA A 118 18.23 -10.83 -0.97
N PHE A 119 17.00 -10.38 -1.27
CA PHE A 119 16.77 -9.33 -2.26
C PHE A 119 17.40 -7.98 -1.88
N ALA A 120 17.33 -7.60 -0.60
CA ALA A 120 17.97 -6.39 -0.09
C ALA A 120 19.50 -6.45 -0.24
N ARG A 121 20.12 -7.59 0.09
CA ARG A 121 21.56 -7.81 -0.11
C ARG A 121 21.94 -7.72 -1.59
N GLN A 122 21.25 -8.44 -2.46
CA GLN A 122 21.51 -8.40 -3.90
C GLN A 122 21.36 -6.99 -4.49
N THR A 123 20.35 -6.24 -4.03
CA THR A 123 20.15 -4.85 -4.45
C THR A 123 21.27 -3.94 -3.93
N GLY A 124 21.72 -4.15 -2.70
CA GLY A 124 22.87 -3.44 -2.10
C GLY A 124 24.17 -3.71 -2.85
N ASP A 125 24.48 -4.98 -3.15
CA ASP A 125 25.66 -5.38 -3.90
C ASP A 125 25.66 -4.75 -5.31
N ALA A 126 24.48 -4.68 -5.95
CA ALA A 126 24.31 -4.03 -7.24
C ALA A 126 24.47 -2.49 -7.18
N LEU A 127 24.06 -1.86 -6.08
CA LEU A 127 24.25 -0.42 -5.85
C LEU A 127 25.72 -0.10 -5.59
N ALA A 128 26.39 -0.88 -4.75
CA ALA A 128 27.82 -0.77 -4.48
C ALA A 128 28.66 -0.93 -5.76
N ALA A 129 28.34 -1.92 -6.60
CA ALA A 129 29.00 -2.11 -7.90
C ALA A 129 28.80 -0.94 -8.88
N ARG A 130 27.76 -0.11 -8.67
CA ARG A 130 27.48 1.10 -9.46
C ARG A 130 28.07 2.37 -8.84
N GLY A 131 28.81 2.27 -7.74
CA GLY A 131 29.34 3.42 -7.00
C GLY A 131 28.26 4.22 -6.26
N LEU A 132 27.06 3.66 -6.08
CA LEU A 132 25.95 4.29 -5.37
C LEU A 132 25.93 3.75 -3.93
N GLY A 133 26.50 4.47 -2.97
CA GLY A 133 26.48 4.05 -1.56
C GLY A 133 27.56 4.64 -0.67
N ASP A 134 28.67 5.10 -1.25
CA ASP A 134 29.75 5.70 -0.48
C ASP A 134 29.49 7.20 -0.25
N ALA A 135 29.76 7.66 0.97
CA ALA A 135 29.95 9.07 1.24
C ALA A 135 31.33 9.42 0.69
N GLU A 136 31.37 10.21 -0.39
CA GLU A 136 32.48 11.13 -0.55
C GLU A 136 32.47 12.02 0.70
N ASP A 137 33.62 12.06 1.38
CA ASP A 137 33.89 12.80 2.62
C ASP A 137 33.44 14.27 2.59
#